data_AF-A0A094GAI2-F1
#
_entry.id   AF-A0A094GAI2-F1
#
_cell.length_a   1.000
_cell.length_b   1.000
_cell.length_c   1.000
_cell.angle_alpha   90.00
_cell.angle_beta   90.00
_cell.angle_gamma   90.00
#
_symmetry.space_group_name_H-M   'P 1'
#
loop_
_entity.id
_entity.type
_entity.pdbx_description
1 polymer ?
#
loop_
_entity_poly.entity_id
_entity_poly.type
_entity_poly.pdbx_seq_one_letter_code
_entity_poly.pdbx_strand_id
1 'polypeptide(L)'
;MLQRASAVLSKLRWRSVALALALLSLGHFIFIDSRLRNAYSTHVGKLGAIGSATTPYIPIPPFVAPFSAGDTAEDIAICLSVKDQYADLTEWLTHHYHHLSIRRFYIMDDGSSPLLATYNYSAFLDPKAITHRYYHPALHHPYQQLASYSDCLKLFGDRHKWMAFIDADEYLEVRGNETLRSILAPYDDDDSVGAFAVNWQIHTSGGLLTRPPSARKGFTRCIEDQSPDHSPDVGTENEHIKVIVKPPRVAKPDVHKFELKEGARTVGENGDTVDRLAWRVPITRRRVSLHHYATKSREEYVAKMERGNGMGSPKGWDWWDWVEAIPTAECKEMATLVP
;
A
#
# COMPACT_ATOMS: atom_id res chain seq x y z
N MET A 1 -2.24 21.79 -61.31
CA MET A 1 -3.20 20.92 -60.57
C MET A 1 -3.13 21.07 -59.05
N LEU A 2 -1.97 21.37 -58.45
CA LEU A 2 -1.83 21.45 -56.98
C LEU A 2 -2.50 22.66 -56.27
N GLN A 3 -2.74 23.78 -56.95
CA GLN A 3 -3.43 24.93 -56.34
C GLN A 3 -4.96 24.76 -56.20
N ARG A 4 -5.59 23.87 -56.98
CA ARG A 4 -7.04 23.60 -56.88
C ARG A 4 -7.39 22.67 -55.71
N ALA A 5 -6.44 21.86 -55.22
CA ALA A 5 -6.67 20.96 -54.09
C ALA A 5 -6.73 21.69 -52.74
N SER A 6 -5.93 22.75 -52.57
CA SER A 6 -5.88 23.59 -51.37
C SER A 6 -7.20 24.31 -51.07
N ALA A 7 -7.91 24.78 -52.11
CA ALA A 7 -9.18 25.48 -51.96
C ALA A 7 -10.38 24.58 -51.62
N VAL A 8 -10.28 23.26 -51.86
CA VAL A 8 -11.32 22.28 -51.53
C VAL A 8 -11.22 21.83 -50.07
N LEU A 9 -9.99 21.70 -49.55
CA LEU A 9 -9.71 21.30 -48.16
C LEU A 9 -10.09 22.38 -47.13
N SER A 10 -10.03 23.67 -47.49
CA SER A 10 -10.37 24.77 -46.58
C SER A 10 -11.87 24.94 -46.30
N LYS A 11 -12.75 24.24 -47.05
CA LYS A 11 -14.20 24.22 -46.84
C LYS A 11 -14.70 23.00 -46.06
N LEU A 12 -13.82 22.06 -45.71
CA LEU A 12 -14.21 20.86 -44.98
C LEU A 12 -14.49 21.22 -43.52
N ARG A 13 -15.77 21.20 -43.12
CA ARG A 13 -16.19 21.43 -41.73
C ARG A 13 -15.81 20.20 -40.91
N TRP A 14 -14.58 20.16 -40.40
CA TRP A 14 -14.02 19.04 -39.62
C TRP A 14 -14.91 18.55 -38.48
N ARG A 15 -15.71 19.44 -37.88
CA ARG A 15 -16.73 19.07 -36.88
C ARG A 15 -17.80 18.11 -37.43
N SER A 16 -18.23 18.30 -38.67
CA SER A 16 -19.21 17.42 -39.33
C SER A 16 -18.60 16.08 -39.74
N VAL A 17 -17.32 16.05 -40.10
CA VAL A 17 -16.59 14.80 -40.41
C VAL A 17 -16.39 13.96 -39.15
N ALA A 18 -15.97 14.59 -38.05
CA ALA A 18 -15.79 13.91 -36.76
C ALA A 18 -17.12 13.34 -36.22
N LEU A 19 -18.21 14.09 -36.34
CA LEU A 19 -19.54 13.64 -35.91
C LEU A 19 -20.04 12.46 -36.76
N ALA A 20 -19.82 12.50 -38.07
CA ALA A 20 -20.17 11.40 -38.97
C ALA A 20 -19.39 10.12 -38.65
N LEU A 21 -18.08 10.24 -38.36
CA LEU A 21 -17.25 9.10 -37.95
C LEU A 21 -17.71 8.51 -36.61
N ALA A 22 -18.06 9.34 -35.62
CA ALA A 22 -18.56 8.86 -34.33
C ALA A 22 -19.90 8.09 -34.46
N LEU A 23 -20.82 8.61 -35.30
CA LEU A 23 -22.11 7.96 -35.55
C LEU A 23 -21.96 6.65 -36.35
N LEU A 24 -21.03 6.61 -37.30
CA LEU A 24 -20.72 5.38 -38.04
C LEU A 24 -20.08 4.32 -37.14
N SER A 25 -19.19 4.70 -36.22
CA SER A 25 -18.61 3.79 -35.23
C SER A 25 -19.66 3.24 -34.26
N LEU A 26 -20.59 4.09 -33.81
CA LEU A 26 -21.70 3.67 -32.94
C LEU A 26 -22.67 2.74 -33.69
N GLY A 27 -22.98 3.04 -34.95
CA GLY A 27 -23.78 2.18 -35.82
C GLY A 27 -23.10 0.83 -36.08
N HIS A 28 -21.78 0.81 -36.26
CA HIS A 28 -21.01 -0.43 -36.45
C HIS A 28 -21.05 -1.32 -35.21
N PHE A 29 -20.92 -0.73 -34.01
CA PHE A 29 -21.06 -1.44 -32.74
C PHE A 29 -22.48 -1.99 -32.52
N ILE A 30 -23.52 -1.21 -32.85
CA ILE A 30 -24.92 -1.59 -32.62
C ILE A 30 -25.45 -2.56 -33.67
N PHE A 31 -24.97 -2.53 -34.92
CA PHE A 31 -25.59 -3.31 -36.00
C PHE A 31 -24.70 -4.37 -36.61
N ILE A 32 -23.38 -4.21 -36.63
CA ILE A 32 -22.50 -5.03 -37.48
C ILE A 32 -21.65 -6.01 -36.66
N ASP A 33 -21.12 -5.60 -35.50
CA ASP A 33 -20.22 -6.47 -34.74
C ASP A 33 -20.99 -7.36 -33.74
N SER A 34 -21.26 -8.59 -34.14
CA SER A 34 -21.88 -9.61 -33.29
C SER A 34 -20.88 -10.26 -32.32
N ARG A 35 -19.56 -10.16 -32.56
CA ARG A 35 -18.53 -10.72 -31.68
C ARG A 35 -18.36 -9.87 -30.42
N LEU A 36 -18.34 -8.53 -30.54
CA LEU A 36 -18.25 -7.63 -29.39
C LEU A 36 -19.50 -7.66 -28.50
N ARG A 37 -20.70 -7.73 -29.09
CA ARG A 37 -21.95 -7.88 -28.31
C ARG A 37 -22.05 -9.22 -27.60
N ASN A 38 -21.62 -10.30 -28.25
CA ASN A 38 -21.56 -11.61 -27.58
C ASN A 38 -20.53 -11.62 -26.45
N ALA A 39 -19.36 -10.98 -26.62
CA ALA A 39 -18.38 -10.83 -25.54
C ALA A 39 -18.96 -10.04 -24.34
N TYR A 40 -19.70 -8.95 -24.59
CA TYR A 40 -20.36 -8.16 -23.54
C TYR A 40 -21.48 -8.95 -22.83
N SER A 41 -22.35 -9.64 -23.58
CA SER A 41 -23.44 -10.45 -23.02
C SER A 41 -22.91 -11.67 -22.23
N THR A 42 -21.80 -12.26 -22.66
CA THR A 42 -21.13 -13.36 -21.94
C THR A 42 -20.49 -12.88 -20.63
N HIS A 43 -20.04 -11.62 -20.57
CA HIS A 43 -19.49 -11.02 -19.35
C HIS A 43 -20.60 -10.69 -18.34
N VAL A 44 -21.75 -10.19 -18.80
CA VAL A 44 -22.94 -9.94 -17.96
C VAL A 44 -23.60 -11.26 -17.51
N GLY A 45 -23.61 -12.29 -18.35
CA GLY A 45 -24.11 -13.63 -18.00
C GLY A 45 -23.26 -14.35 -16.95
N LYS A 46 -21.94 -14.10 -16.89
CA LYS A 46 -21.04 -14.63 -15.86
C LYS A 46 -21.23 -13.98 -14.48
N LEU A 47 -21.79 -12.78 -14.41
CA LEU A 47 -22.19 -12.14 -13.15
C LEU A 47 -23.48 -12.74 -12.54
N GLY A 48 -24.28 -13.45 -13.33
CA GLY A 48 -25.54 -14.08 -12.90
C GLY A 48 -25.43 -15.54 -12.44
N ALA A 49 -24.23 -16.14 -12.46
CA ALA A 49 -24.00 -17.54 -12.13
C ALA A 49 -22.85 -17.70 -11.13
N ILE A 50 -22.98 -17.09 -9.94
CA ILE A 50 -22.16 -17.45 -8.78
C ILE A 50 -23.03 -18.35 -7.91
N GLY A 51 -22.75 -19.66 -7.99
CA GLY A 51 -23.29 -20.66 -7.10
C GLY A 51 -22.88 -20.42 -5.65
N SER A 52 -23.67 -21.01 -4.74
CA SER A 52 -23.57 -20.92 -3.28
C SER A 52 -22.12 -20.86 -2.77
N ALA A 53 -21.74 -19.70 -2.25
CA ALA A 53 -20.47 -19.49 -1.57
C ALA A 53 -20.53 -20.16 -0.19
N THR A 54 -19.75 -21.22 0.00
CA THR A 54 -19.41 -21.71 1.33
C THR A 54 -18.73 -20.60 2.12
N THR A 55 -19.34 -20.17 3.21
CA THR A 55 -18.79 -19.21 4.16
C THR A 55 -17.51 -19.82 4.77
N PRO A 56 -16.34 -19.15 4.71
CA PRO A 56 -15.16 -19.67 5.39
C PRO A 56 -15.40 -19.62 6.90
N TYR A 57 -15.42 -20.80 7.51
CA TYR A 57 -15.41 -20.98 8.96
C TYR A 57 -14.05 -20.50 9.50
N ILE A 58 -14.07 -19.42 10.27
CA ILE A 58 -12.89 -18.85 10.94
C ILE A 58 -12.92 -19.31 12.41
N PRO A 59 -12.11 -20.29 12.81
CA PRO A 59 -12.02 -20.67 14.22
C PRO A 59 -11.33 -19.57 15.02
N ILE A 60 -12.00 -19.09 16.08
CA ILE A 60 -11.46 -18.13 17.04
C ILE A 60 -10.46 -18.87 17.95
N PRO A 61 -9.19 -18.41 18.07
CA PRO A 61 -8.22 -18.99 18.98
C PRO A 61 -8.57 -18.65 20.44
N PRO A 62 -8.31 -19.58 21.38
CA PRO A 62 -8.73 -19.44 22.77
C PRO A 62 -7.89 -18.47 23.60
N PHE A 63 -6.86 -17.81 23.03
CA PHE A 63 -6.02 -16.88 23.80
C PHE A 63 -5.30 -15.89 22.89
N VAL A 64 -5.85 -14.68 22.78
CA VAL A 64 -5.08 -13.49 22.40
C VAL A 64 -4.49 -12.94 23.69
N ALA A 65 -3.17 -12.70 23.72
CA ALA A 65 -2.50 -12.14 24.90
C ALA A 65 -3.28 -10.90 25.38
N PRO A 66 -3.55 -10.76 26.69
CA PRO A 66 -4.43 -9.71 27.18
C PRO A 66 -3.76 -8.36 26.93
N PHE A 67 -4.23 -7.68 25.88
CA PHE A 67 -4.10 -6.25 25.71
C PHE A 67 -4.47 -5.56 27.01
N SER A 68 -3.83 -4.43 27.30
CA SER A 68 -4.39 -3.48 28.25
C SER A 68 -5.78 -3.08 27.73
N ALA A 69 -6.84 -3.72 28.22
CA ALA A 69 -8.21 -3.29 28.02
C ALA A 69 -8.29 -1.85 28.57
N GLY A 70 -8.14 -0.86 27.68
CA GLY A 70 -8.03 0.53 28.10
C GLY A 70 -7.19 1.44 27.19
N ASP A 71 -6.34 0.92 26.28
CA ASP A 71 -5.69 1.80 25.29
C ASP A 71 -6.66 2.14 24.16
N THR A 72 -7.59 3.04 24.47
CA THR A 72 -8.45 3.74 23.50
C THR A 72 -7.78 5.00 22.99
N ALA A 73 -6.52 5.27 23.38
CA ALA A 73 -5.85 6.47 22.94
C ALA A 73 -5.52 6.31 21.45
N GLU A 74 -6.13 7.14 20.63
CA GLU A 74 -5.80 7.26 19.22
C GLU A 74 -4.46 8.01 19.06
N ASP A 75 -3.45 7.70 19.86
CA ASP A 75 -2.19 8.43 19.79
C ASP A 75 -1.38 8.04 18.55
N ILE A 76 -1.56 6.81 18.06
CA ILE A 76 -0.91 6.26 16.87
C ILE A 76 -1.99 5.98 15.82
N ALA A 77 -1.86 6.60 14.65
CA ALA A 77 -2.67 6.31 13.47
C ALA A 77 -1.82 5.74 12.33
N ILE A 78 -2.47 5.12 11.35
CA ILE A 78 -1.81 4.76 10.08
C ILE A 78 -2.51 5.46 8.93
N CYS A 79 -1.71 6.06 8.04
CA CYS A 79 -2.15 6.60 6.78
C CYS A 79 -1.54 5.82 5.62
N LEU A 80 -2.37 5.36 4.69
CA LEU A 80 -1.92 4.62 3.51
C LEU A 80 -2.60 5.12 2.24
N SER A 81 -1.80 5.22 1.17
CA SER A 81 -2.30 5.40 -0.19
C SER A 81 -2.46 4.04 -0.83
N VAL A 82 -3.65 3.76 -1.37
CA VAL A 82 -4.01 2.41 -1.79
C VAL A 82 -4.99 2.45 -2.95
N LYS A 83 -4.91 1.45 -3.83
CA LYS A 83 -5.80 1.29 -4.98
C LYS A 83 -6.10 -0.19 -5.18
N ASP A 84 -7.33 -0.59 -5.46
CA ASP A 84 -7.72 -1.96 -5.87
C ASP A 84 -7.16 -3.11 -5.00
N GLN A 85 -6.95 -2.86 -3.70
CA GLN A 85 -6.28 -3.79 -2.78
C GLN A 85 -7.18 -4.21 -1.60
N TYR A 86 -8.50 -4.23 -1.79
CA TYR A 86 -9.44 -4.66 -0.73
C TYR A 86 -9.07 -6.02 -0.13
N ALA A 87 -8.67 -6.98 -0.96
CA ALA A 87 -8.25 -8.30 -0.50
C ALA A 87 -7.02 -8.24 0.44
N ASP A 88 -6.02 -7.40 0.13
CA ASP A 88 -4.87 -7.20 1.00
C ASP A 88 -5.26 -6.52 2.31
N LEU A 89 -6.15 -5.53 2.24
CA LEU A 89 -6.62 -4.76 3.40
C LEU A 89 -7.31 -5.64 4.45
N THR A 90 -7.92 -6.78 4.07
CA THR A 90 -8.61 -7.65 5.04
C THR A 90 -7.66 -8.15 6.13
N GLU A 91 -6.54 -8.78 5.77
CA GLU A 91 -5.55 -9.27 6.73
C GLU A 91 -4.71 -8.11 7.29
N TRP A 92 -4.38 -7.12 6.47
CA TRP A 92 -3.57 -5.97 6.88
C TRP A 92 -4.24 -5.15 8.00
N LEU A 93 -5.52 -4.82 7.84
CA LEU A 93 -6.28 -4.08 8.86
C LEU A 93 -6.48 -4.92 10.12
N THR A 94 -6.82 -6.20 9.96
CA THR A 94 -6.96 -7.15 11.08
C THR A 94 -5.69 -7.21 11.91
N HIS A 95 -4.54 -7.31 11.24
CA HIS A 95 -3.25 -7.36 11.91
C HIS A 95 -2.97 -6.08 12.71
N HIS A 96 -2.99 -4.91 12.07
CA HIS A 96 -2.65 -3.65 12.74
C HIS A 96 -3.68 -3.26 13.81
N TYR A 97 -4.97 -3.58 13.61
CA TYR A 97 -6.00 -3.30 14.59
C TYR A 97 -5.90 -4.24 15.79
N HIS A 98 -5.93 -5.56 15.58
CA HIS A 98 -5.96 -6.50 16.70
C HIS A 98 -4.59 -6.69 17.33
N HIS A 99 -3.52 -6.84 16.56
CA HIS A 99 -2.22 -7.23 17.12
C HIS A 99 -1.38 -6.04 17.61
N LEU A 100 -1.52 -4.88 16.99
CA LEU A 100 -0.77 -3.66 17.37
C LEU A 100 -1.61 -2.62 18.10
N SER A 101 -2.90 -2.91 18.30
CA SER A 101 -3.84 -2.00 18.95
C SER A 101 -4.00 -0.62 18.27
N ILE A 102 -3.78 -0.54 16.95
CA ILE A 102 -4.08 0.69 16.21
C ILE A 102 -5.60 0.87 16.11
N ARG A 103 -6.08 2.08 16.43
CA ARG A 103 -7.52 2.40 16.44
C ARG A 103 -7.95 3.41 15.37
N ARG A 104 -7.00 3.92 14.57
CA ARG A 104 -7.28 4.92 13.54
C ARG A 104 -6.52 4.64 12.24
N PHE A 105 -7.26 4.50 11.15
CA PHE A 105 -6.75 4.28 9.79
C PHE A 105 -7.31 5.33 8.84
N TYR A 106 -6.44 5.91 8.03
CA TYR A 106 -6.78 6.84 6.96
C TYR A 106 -6.50 6.19 5.61
N ILE A 107 -7.56 5.68 4.98
CA ILE A 107 -7.51 5.01 3.68
C ILE A 107 -7.63 6.06 2.58
N MET A 108 -6.49 6.38 1.96
CA MET A 108 -6.38 7.34 0.87
C MET A 108 -6.51 6.56 -0.45
N ASP A 109 -7.76 6.34 -0.87
CA ASP A 109 -8.16 5.51 -2.01
C ASP A 109 -7.87 6.23 -3.34
N ASP A 110 -6.83 5.80 -4.04
CA ASP A 110 -6.40 6.30 -5.35
C ASP A 110 -7.20 5.66 -6.49
N GLY A 111 -8.52 5.89 -6.46
CA GLY A 111 -9.38 5.57 -7.59
C GLY A 111 -9.69 4.09 -7.73
N SER A 112 -9.85 3.36 -6.62
CA SER A 112 -10.25 1.95 -6.66
C SER A 112 -11.61 1.74 -7.32
N SER A 113 -11.76 0.60 -7.97
CA SER A 113 -13.01 0.17 -8.59
C SER A 113 -13.34 -1.28 -8.19
N PRO A 114 -14.40 -1.51 -7.39
CA PRO A 114 -15.27 -0.51 -6.76
C PRO A 114 -14.55 0.28 -5.65
N LEU A 115 -15.13 1.44 -5.28
CA LEU A 115 -14.64 2.31 -4.21
C LEU A 115 -14.46 1.52 -2.91
N LEU A 116 -13.30 1.69 -2.25
CA LEU A 116 -12.99 0.92 -1.05
C LEU A 116 -13.96 1.17 0.10
N ALA A 117 -14.58 2.36 0.15
CA ALA A 117 -15.57 2.73 1.14
C ALA A 117 -16.90 1.97 1.02
N THR A 118 -17.14 1.27 -0.09
CA THR A 118 -18.39 0.51 -0.31
C THR A 118 -18.35 -0.91 0.27
N TYR A 119 -17.16 -1.39 0.65
CA TYR A 119 -17.00 -2.70 1.26
C TYR A 119 -17.39 -2.73 2.74
N ASN A 120 -17.73 -3.91 3.24
CA ASN A 120 -18.09 -4.12 4.64
C ASN A 120 -16.87 -4.54 5.48
N TYR A 121 -16.35 -3.62 6.29
CA TYR A 121 -15.23 -3.86 7.20
C TYR A 121 -15.63 -4.44 8.57
N SER A 122 -16.93 -4.46 8.90
CA SER A 122 -17.42 -4.89 10.22
C SER A 122 -17.13 -6.34 10.56
N ALA A 123 -16.79 -7.16 9.56
CA ALA A 123 -16.37 -8.54 9.76
C ALA A 123 -14.96 -8.67 10.37
N PHE A 124 -14.14 -7.61 10.30
CA PHE A 124 -12.73 -7.66 10.66
C PHE A 124 -12.36 -6.68 11.78
N LEU A 125 -13.04 -5.53 11.87
CA LEU A 125 -12.80 -4.51 12.90
C LEU A 125 -14.00 -3.55 13.03
N ASP A 126 -14.00 -2.66 14.03
CA ASP A 126 -15.00 -1.57 14.12
C ASP A 126 -14.82 -0.59 12.94
N PRO A 127 -15.78 -0.48 11.99
CA PRO A 127 -15.65 0.39 10.83
C PRO A 127 -15.39 1.86 11.19
N LYS A 128 -15.73 2.30 12.40
CA LYS A 128 -15.42 3.65 12.89
C LYS A 128 -13.93 3.93 13.04
N ALA A 129 -13.08 2.89 13.08
CA ALA A 129 -11.63 3.04 13.06
C ALA A 129 -11.12 3.56 11.70
N ILE A 130 -11.90 3.44 10.64
CA ILE A 130 -11.49 3.78 9.28
C ILE A 130 -12.10 5.12 8.86
N THR A 131 -11.28 5.98 8.27
CA THR A 131 -11.72 7.15 7.52
C THR A 131 -11.24 7.03 6.08
N HIS A 132 -12.19 7.04 5.14
CA HIS A 132 -11.88 6.96 3.71
C HIS A 132 -11.77 8.35 3.10
N ARG A 133 -10.81 8.53 2.19
CA ARG A 133 -10.73 9.66 1.27
C ARG A 133 -10.50 9.13 -0.14
N TYR A 134 -11.44 9.40 -1.04
CA TYR A 134 -11.40 8.93 -2.41
C TYR A 134 -10.85 10.00 -3.35
N TYR A 135 -9.91 9.60 -4.19
CA TYR A 135 -9.33 10.39 -5.27
C TYR A 135 -9.85 9.85 -6.60
N HIS A 136 -10.62 10.66 -7.31
CA HIS A 136 -11.19 10.25 -8.58
C HIS A 136 -10.08 10.10 -9.64
N PRO A 137 -10.03 9.00 -10.44
CA PRO A 137 -8.96 8.77 -11.42
C PRO A 137 -8.72 9.92 -12.41
N ALA A 138 -9.77 10.65 -12.78
CA ALA A 138 -9.67 11.82 -13.66
C ALA A 138 -8.87 13.01 -13.06
N LEU A 139 -8.62 13.00 -11.75
CA LEU A 139 -7.85 14.02 -11.01
C LEU A 139 -6.51 13.45 -10.50
N HIS A 140 -6.09 12.29 -11.00
CA HIS A 140 -4.90 11.60 -10.54
C HIS A 140 -3.65 12.47 -10.72
N HIS A 141 -2.86 12.59 -9.65
CA HIS A 141 -1.58 13.28 -9.66
C HIS A 141 -0.45 12.30 -10.02
N PRO A 142 0.58 12.69 -10.81
CA PRO A 142 1.68 11.77 -11.17
C PRO A 142 2.42 11.16 -9.97
N TYR A 143 2.41 11.86 -8.83
CA TYR A 143 2.92 11.41 -7.54
C TYR A 143 1.78 11.34 -6.52
N GLN A 144 0.73 10.59 -6.84
CA GLN A 144 -0.50 10.54 -6.06
C GLN A 144 -0.25 10.09 -4.61
N GLN A 145 0.70 9.18 -4.37
CA GLN A 145 1.04 8.74 -3.01
C GLN A 145 1.51 9.90 -2.15
N LEU A 146 2.40 10.77 -2.66
CA LEU A 146 2.85 11.97 -1.94
C LEU A 146 1.73 13.00 -1.75
N ALA A 147 0.86 13.17 -2.76
CA ALA A 147 -0.29 14.06 -2.66
C ALA A 147 -1.26 13.58 -1.56
N SER A 148 -1.55 12.28 -1.53
CA SER A 148 -2.35 11.62 -0.49
C SER A 148 -1.71 11.75 0.89
N TYR A 149 -0.40 11.53 1.05
CA TYR A 149 0.28 11.72 2.33
C TYR A 149 0.23 13.17 2.81
N SER A 150 0.40 14.14 1.90
CA SER A 150 0.26 15.57 2.22
C SER A 150 -1.14 15.91 2.73
N ASP A 151 -2.18 15.44 2.04
CA ASP A 151 -3.57 15.62 2.45
C ASP A 151 -3.85 14.98 3.81
N CYS A 152 -3.34 13.78 4.03
CA CYS A 152 -3.53 13.03 5.26
C CYS A 152 -2.96 13.77 6.47
N LEU A 153 -1.71 14.25 6.37
CA LEU A 153 -1.08 15.08 7.39
C LEU A 153 -1.88 16.35 7.68
N LYS A 154 -2.34 17.05 6.63
CA LYS A 154 -3.09 18.32 6.76
C LYS A 154 -4.46 18.14 7.43
N LEU A 155 -5.15 17.04 7.14
CA LEU A 155 -6.53 16.81 7.58
C LEU A 155 -6.61 16.13 8.95
N PHE A 156 -5.62 15.29 9.26
CA PHE A 156 -5.71 14.35 10.36
C PHE A 156 -4.46 14.30 11.24
N GLY A 157 -3.35 14.89 10.81
CA GLY A 157 -2.09 14.82 11.55
C GLY A 157 -2.17 15.44 12.95
N ASP A 158 -2.95 16.49 13.13
CA ASP A 158 -3.12 17.18 14.42
C ASP A 158 -3.89 16.38 15.47
N ARG A 159 -4.47 15.23 15.09
CA ARG A 159 -5.26 14.37 15.99
C ARG A 159 -4.43 13.28 16.68
N HIS A 160 -3.17 13.11 16.27
CA HIS A 160 -2.34 11.98 16.67
C HIS A 160 -0.95 12.47 17.10
N LYS A 161 -0.37 11.81 18.09
CA LYS A 161 1.04 12.02 18.44
C LYS A 161 1.96 11.47 17.36
N TRP A 162 1.59 10.31 16.82
CA TRP A 162 2.34 9.56 15.84
C TRP A 162 1.44 9.11 14.69
N MET A 163 1.96 9.16 13.47
CA MET A 163 1.27 8.66 12.28
C MET A 163 2.23 7.83 11.44
N ALA A 164 1.92 6.55 11.22
CA ALA A 164 2.69 5.68 10.35
C ALA A 164 2.27 5.88 8.89
N PHE A 165 3.24 5.82 8.00
CA PHE A 165 3.05 5.85 6.54
C PHE A 165 3.66 4.59 5.94
N ILE A 166 2.82 3.56 5.82
CA ILE A 166 3.20 2.23 5.33
C ILE A 166 2.18 1.75 4.30
N ASP A 167 2.61 0.87 3.40
CA ASP A 167 1.85 0.40 2.24
C ASP A 167 0.97 -0.81 2.60
N ALA A 168 -0.03 -1.13 1.76
CA ALA A 168 -0.97 -2.24 2.01
C ALA A 168 -0.32 -3.65 1.94
N ASP A 169 0.95 -3.73 1.56
CA ASP A 169 1.77 -4.94 1.60
C ASP A 169 2.83 -4.93 2.72
N GLU A 170 2.76 -3.97 3.66
CA GLU A 170 3.73 -3.81 4.74
C GLU A 170 3.10 -3.98 6.13
N TYR A 171 3.68 -4.83 6.96
CA TYR A 171 3.13 -5.22 8.27
C TYR A 171 4.13 -4.92 9.38
N LEU A 172 3.74 -4.08 10.34
CA LEU A 172 4.57 -3.80 11.50
C LEU A 172 4.57 -4.99 12.47
N GLU A 173 5.73 -5.50 12.82
CA GLU A 173 5.89 -6.48 13.90
C GLU A 173 6.57 -5.81 15.09
N VAL A 174 6.01 -5.95 16.29
CA VAL A 174 6.68 -5.62 17.55
C VAL A 174 7.13 -6.90 18.22
N ARG A 175 8.41 -6.96 18.60
CA ARG A 175 9.08 -8.13 19.14
C ARG A 175 9.27 -8.02 20.65
N GLY A 176 9.39 -9.18 21.30
CA GLY A 176 9.57 -9.27 22.74
C GLY A 176 8.30 -8.89 23.52
N ASN A 177 8.48 -8.37 24.72
CA ASN A 177 7.39 -7.95 25.61
C ASN A 177 7.18 -6.43 25.55
N GLU A 178 7.07 -5.88 24.34
CA GLU A 178 6.88 -4.46 24.07
C GLU A 178 5.56 -4.22 23.32
N THR A 179 5.08 -2.98 23.35
CA THR A 179 4.03 -2.51 22.45
C THR A 179 4.60 -1.42 21.54
N LEU A 180 3.96 -1.16 20.40
CA LEU A 180 4.38 -0.04 19.55
C LEU A 180 4.35 1.28 20.33
N ARG A 181 3.35 1.45 21.20
CA ARG A 181 3.24 2.57 22.12
C ARG A 181 4.44 2.67 23.07
N SER A 182 4.87 1.58 23.69
CA SER A 182 6.01 1.61 24.61
C SER A 182 7.34 1.90 23.90
N ILE A 183 7.48 1.51 22.64
CA ILE A 183 8.65 1.82 21.81
C ILE A 183 8.73 3.32 21.50
N LEU A 184 7.59 3.95 21.19
CA LEU A 184 7.53 5.37 20.81
C LEU A 184 7.48 6.32 22.01
N ALA A 185 6.96 5.87 23.16
CA ALA A 185 6.74 6.71 24.33
C ALA A 185 7.98 7.49 24.83
N PRO A 186 9.21 6.95 24.82
CA PRO A 186 10.40 7.69 25.21
C PRO A 186 10.65 8.96 24.38
N TYR A 187 10.07 9.04 23.20
CA TYR A 187 10.23 10.15 22.29
C TYR A 187 9.08 11.14 22.32
N ASP A 188 7.96 10.91 23.02
CA ASP A 188 6.77 11.77 22.92
C ASP A 188 7.08 13.26 23.11
N ASP A 189 7.79 13.58 24.19
CA ASP A 189 8.15 14.95 24.59
C ASP A 189 9.53 15.39 24.08
N ASP A 190 10.22 14.53 23.31
CA ASP A 190 11.49 14.88 22.65
C ASP A 190 11.22 15.55 21.30
N ASP A 191 11.21 16.88 21.30
CA ASP A 191 11.01 17.69 20.11
C ASP A 191 12.14 17.62 19.08
N SER A 192 13.30 17.08 19.48
CA SER A 192 14.38 16.78 18.53
C SER A 192 14.06 15.54 17.70
N VAL A 193 13.13 14.69 18.11
CA VAL A 193 12.70 13.50 17.33
C VAL A 193 11.41 13.80 16.60
N GLY A 194 11.49 13.84 15.27
CA GLY A 194 10.34 14.07 14.39
C GLY A 194 9.81 12.81 13.70
N ALA A 195 10.60 11.74 13.65
CA ALA A 195 10.17 10.48 13.06
C ALA A 195 10.92 9.29 13.66
N PHE A 196 10.27 8.13 13.63
CA PHE A 196 10.81 6.83 13.98
C PHE A 196 10.84 5.96 12.72
N ALA A 197 12.02 5.45 12.36
CA ALA A 197 12.24 4.63 11.19
C ALA A 197 12.20 3.14 11.53
N VAL A 198 11.57 2.35 10.65
CA VAL A 198 11.51 0.89 10.74
C VAL A 198 12.09 0.29 9.45
N ASN A 199 13.11 -0.56 9.59
CA ASN A 199 13.70 -1.27 8.45
C ASN A 199 12.74 -2.32 7.88
N TRP A 200 12.77 -2.49 6.57
CA TRP A 200 12.08 -3.55 5.86
C TRP A 200 12.62 -4.94 6.20
N GLN A 201 11.73 -5.92 6.10
CA GLN A 201 11.99 -7.35 6.07
C GLN A 201 11.20 -7.92 4.89
N ILE A 202 11.84 -7.98 3.72
CA ILE A 202 11.14 -8.35 2.48
C ILE A 202 10.88 -9.85 2.44
N HIS A 203 9.62 -10.20 2.22
CA HIS A 203 9.17 -11.54 1.90
C HIS A 203 9.21 -11.78 0.39
N THR A 204 9.60 -13.00 0.00
CA THR A 204 9.58 -13.43 -1.40
C THR A 204 8.27 -14.12 -1.75
N SER A 205 8.12 -14.48 -3.02
CA SER A 205 6.94 -15.17 -3.54
C SER A 205 6.75 -16.55 -2.93
N GLY A 206 7.82 -17.14 -2.38
CA GLY A 206 7.85 -18.54 -1.98
C GLY A 206 7.56 -19.52 -3.12
N GLY A 207 7.66 -19.07 -4.38
CA GLY A 207 7.27 -19.83 -5.57
C GLY A 207 5.76 -19.99 -5.75
N LEU A 208 4.93 -19.31 -4.94
CA LEU A 208 3.48 -19.43 -5.05
C LEU A 208 2.97 -18.80 -6.35
N LEU A 209 2.17 -19.56 -7.10
CA LEU A 209 1.60 -19.09 -8.36
C LEU A 209 0.30 -18.32 -8.17
N THR A 210 -0.49 -18.69 -7.16
CA THR A 210 -1.80 -18.12 -6.85
C THR A 210 -1.83 -17.57 -5.43
N ARG A 211 -2.75 -16.63 -5.19
CA ARG A 211 -2.92 -16.00 -3.87
C ARG A 211 -3.17 -17.05 -2.78
N PRO A 212 -2.36 -17.09 -1.70
CA PRO A 212 -2.67 -17.92 -0.54
C PRO A 212 -3.83 -17.30 0.28
N PRO A 213 -4.54 -18.08 1.11
CA PRO A 213 -5.60 -17.54 1.97
C PRO A 213 -5.14 -16.48 2.98
N SER A 214 -3.86 -16.45 3.33
CA SER A 214 -3.22 -15.48 4.21
C SER A 214 -1.84 -15.17 3.67
N ALA A 215 -1.51 -13.90 3.53
CA ALA A 215 -0.18 -13.46 3.12
C ALA A 215 0.84 -13.83 4.21
N ARG A 216 0.52 -13.57 5.48
CA ARG A 216 1.39 -13.87 6.61
C ARG A 216 1.75 -15.34 6.74
N LYS A 217 0.80 -16.24 6.43
CA LYS A 217 1.01 -17.69 6.50
C LYS A 217 1.52 -18.30 5.19
N GLY A 218 1.23 -17.67 4.06
CA GLY A 218 1.62 -18.17 2.74
C GLY A 218 3.06 -17.80 2.36
N PHE A 219 3.50 -16.60 2.70
CA PHE A 219 4.82 -16.09 2.34
C PHE A 219 5.75 -16.11 3.56
N THR A 220 6.47 -17.20 3.76
CA THR A 220 7.27 -17.45 4.99
C THR A 220 8.78 -17.52 4.73
N ARG A 221 9.23 -16.98 3.59
CA ARG A 221 10.64 -16.81 3.25
C ARG A 221 10.93 -15.34 3.06
N CYS A 222 11.99 -14.86 3.69
CA CYS A 222 12.48 -13.49 3.54
C CYS A 222 13.85 -13.49 2.88
N ILE A 223 14.17 -12.41 2.16
CA ILE A 223 15.52 -12.22 1.61
C ILE A 223 16.51 -12.04 2.77
N GLU A 224 17.71 -12.58 2.60
CA GLU A 224 18.83 -12.36 3.50
C GLU A 224 19.31 -10.91 3.41
N ASP A 225 19.87 -10.41 4.51
CA ASP A 225 20.48 -9.09 4.52
C ASP A 225 21.74 -9.10 3.64
N GLN A 226 21.77 -8.18 2.69
CA GLN A 226 22.91 -8.00 1.80
C GLN A 226 24.03 -7.25 2.54
N SER A 227 25.25 -7.29 1.98
CA SER A 227 26.41 -6.61 2.57
C SER A 227 26.10 -5.11 2.77
N PRO A 228 26.39 -4.53 3.95
CA PRO A 228 26.28 -3.09 4.19
C PRO A 228 27.46 -2.29 3.61
N ASP A 229 28.47 -2.98 3.05
CA ASP A 229 29.64 -2.38 2.43
C ASP A 229 29.33 -1.96 0.99
N HIS A 230 28.65 -0.82 0.87
CA HIS A 230 28.38 -0.12 -0.38
C HIS A 230 28.39 1.39 -0.16
N SER A 231 28.42 2.12 -1.28
CA SER A 231 28.40 3.58 -1.25
C SER A 231 27.12 4.11 -0.57
N PRO A 232 27.17 5.22 0.19
CA PRO A 232 26.01 5.75 0.94
C PRO A 232 24.81 6.19 0.09
N ASP A 233 25.01 6.41 -1.21
CA ASP A 233 24.00 6.77 -2.20
C ASP A 233 23.28 5.55 -2.81
N VAL A 234 23.74 4.34 -2.45
CA VAL A 234 23.09 3.08 -2.77
C VAL A 234 22.57 2.47 -1.45
N GLY A 235 21.47 1.74 -1.53
CA GLY A 235 20.99 0.92 -0.42
C GLY A 235 20.49 -0.42 -0.92
N THR A 236 20.54 -1.41 -0.03
CA THR A 236 20.01 -2.75 -0.30
C THR A 236 18.53 -2.84 0.07
N GLU A 237 17.86 -3.90 -0.36
CA GLU A 237 16.41 -4.00 -0.24
C GLU A 237 15.93 -3.93 1.22
N ASN A 238 16.50 -4.72 2.15
CA ASN A 238 16.16 -4.68 3.58
C ASN A 238 16.69 -3.43 4.33
N GLU A 239 17.56 -2.62 3.72
CA GLU A 239 18.01 -1.36 4.33
C GLU A 239 16.97 -0.25 4.23
N HIS A 240 16.02 -0.37 3.29
CA HIS A 240 14.95 0.60 3.15
C HIS A 240 14.14 0.69 4.43
N ILE A 241 13.61 1.89 4.67
CA ILE A 241 12.75 2.18 5.81
C ILE A 241 11.40 2.71 5.36
N LYS A 242 10.44 2.61 6.28
CA LYS A 242 9.31 3.53 6.38
C LYS A 242 9.35 4.25 7.71
N VAL A 243 8.51 5.26 7.85
CA VAL A 243 8.49 6.13 9.04
C VAL A 243 7.14 6.17 9.74
N ILE A 244 7.23 6.26 11.06
CA ILE A 244 6.17 6.71 11.95
C ILE A 244 6.55 8.12 12.40
N VAL A 245 5.84 9.13 11.94
CA VAL A 245 6.21 10.54 12.13
C VAL A 245 5.41 11.19 13.24
N LYS A 246 5.99 12.21 13.88
CA LYS A 246 5.22 13.21 14.62
C LYS A 246 4.70 14.25 13.63
N PRO A 247 3.39 14.34 13.36
CA PRO A 247 2.88 15.23 12.31
C PRO A 247 3.32 16.70 12.44
N PRO A 248 3.38 17.31 13.64
CA PRO A 248 3.86 18.70 13.80
C PRO A 248 5.33 18.92 13.40
N ARG A 249 6.14 17.86 13.33
CA ARG A 249 7.57 17.91 13.00
C ARG A 249 7.88 17.64 11.54
N VAL A 250 6.88 17.28 10.73
CA VAL A 250 7.05 17.05 9.29
C VAL A 250 7.11 18.39 8.54
N ALA A 251 8.11 18.53 7.66
CA ALA A 251 8.19 19.61 6.69
C ALA A 251 7.59 19.19 5.34
N LYS A 252 7.93 17.99 4.85
CA LYS A 252 7.44 17.45 3.58
C LYS A 252 7.37 15.92 3.61
N PRO A 253 6.28 15.31 3.11
CA PRO A 253 6.18 13.86 3.00
C PRO A 253 7.10 13.30 1.91
N ASP A 254 7.51 12.05 2.12
CA ASP A 254 8.27 11.21 1.19
C ASP A 254 7.64 9.80 1.18
N VAL A 255 8.14 8.85 0.38
CA VAL A 255 7.67 7.45 0.40
C VAL A 255 8.43 6.55 1.36
N HIS A 256 9.63 6.95 1.81
CA HIS A 256 10.47 6.20 2.75
C HIS A 256 10.75 7.01 4.00
N LYS A 257 11.39 8.18 3.85
CA LYS A 257 11.83 9.02 4.97
C LYS A 257 11.44 10.47 4.75
N PHE A 258 10.60 10.98 5.64
CA PHE A 258 10.04 12.32 5.49
C PHE A 258 11.10 13.38 5.77
N GLU A 259 10.97 14.52 5.07
CA GLU A 259 11.71 15.72 5.42
C GLU A 259 11.11 16.32 6.69
N LEU A 260 11.95 16.58 7.68
CA LEU A 260 11.54 17.10 8.97
C LEU A 260 11.88 18.59 9.09
N LYS A 261 11.17 19.29 9.98
CA LYS A 261 11.47 20.69 10.31
C LYS A 261 12.85 20.81 10.96
N GLU A 262 13.44 22.00 10.87
CA GLU A 262 14.74 22.31 11.46
C GLU A 262 14.82 21.90 12.94
N GLY A 263 15.93 21.27 13.32
CA GLY A 263 16.17 20.75 14.66
C GLY A 263 15.57 19.36 14.95
N ALA A 264 14.72 18.83 14.06
CA ALA A 264 14.18 17.48 14.20
C ALA A 264 14.95 16.45 13.37
N ARG A 265 15.08 15.23 13.91
CA ARG A 265 15.74 14.08 13.27
C ARG A 265 14.83 12.85 13.24
N THR A 266 15.16 11.95 12.32
CA THR A 266 14.59 10.59 12.29
C THR A 266 15.47 9.67 13.13
N VAL A 267 14.87 8.83 13.97
CA VAL A 267 15.59 7.87 14.81
C VAL A 267 15.24 6.43 14.47
N GLY A 268 16.18 5.50 14.62
CA GLY A 268 15.92 4.07 14.61
C GLY A 268 15.51 3.52 15.98
N GLU A 269 15.29 2.21 16.06
CA GLU A 269 14.86 1.54 17.29
C GLU A 269 15.84 1.62 18.48
N ASN A 270 17.11 1.97 18.23
CA ASN A 270 18.13 2.20 19.26
C ASN A 270 18.30 3.69 19.60
N GLY A 271 17.49 4.59 19.02
CA GLY A 271 17.60 6.04 19.18
C GLY A 271 18.72 6.69 18.35
N ASP A 272 19.44 5.90 17.56
CA ASP A 272 20.42 6.36 16.57
C ASP A 272 19.75 7.19 15.48
N THR A 273 20.47 8.19 14.97
CA THR A 273 19.98 9.03 13.88
C THR A 273 20.02 8.26 12.56
N VAL A 274 18.91 8.28 11.82
CA VAL A 274 18.90 7.84 10.42
C VAL A 274 19.28 9.02 9.54
N ASP A 275 20.44 8.94 8.91
CA ASP A 275 21.04 10.03 8.13
C ASP A 275 20.79 9.91 6.63
N ARG A 276 20.71 8.70 6.07
CA ARG A 276 20.46 8.47 4.64
C ARG A 276 19.01 8.76 4.23
N LEU A 277 18.79 8.94 2.93
CA LEU A 277 17.52 9.41 2.36
C LEU A 277 16.38 8.40 2.44
N ALA A 278 16.65 7.10 2.22
CA ALA A 278 15.61 6.07 2.24
C ALA A 278 16.02 4.83 3.06
N TRP A 279 17.24 4.83 3.59
CA TRP A 279 17.90 3.66 4.13
C TRP A 279 18.39 3.89 5.56
N ARG A 280 18.49 2.80 6.32
CA ARG A 280 19.16 2.78 7.61
C ARG A 280 20.15 1.62 7.67
N VAL A 281 21.41 1.96 7.92
CA VAL A 281 22.55 1.05 7.93
C VAL A 281 23.36 1.25 9.22
N PRO A 282 23.69 0.19 9.98
CA PRO A 282 23.29 -1.21 9.74
C PRO A 282 21.79 -1.43 9.95
N ILE A 283 21.25 -2.46 9.30
CA ILE A 283 19.87 -2.91 9.53
C ILE A 283 19.72 -3.32 10.99
N THR A 284 18.70 -2.80 11.68
CA THR A 284 18.31 -3.35 12.98
C THR A 284 16.79 -3.54 13.03
N ARG A 285 16.36 -4.71 13.52
CA ARG A 285 14.96 -5.14 13.63
C ARG A 285 14.71 -5.89 14.95
N ARG A 286 15.34 -5.52 16.06
CA ARG A 286 15.29 -6.31 17.31
C ARG A 286 14.01 -6.13 18.11
N ARG A 287 13.42 -4.93 18.06
CA ARG A 287 12.22 -4.49 18.78
C ARG A 287 11.06 -4.29 17.82
N VAL A 288 11.34 -3.78 16.62
CA VAL A 288 10.32 -3.56 15.59
C VAL A 288 10.85 -3.83 14.19
N SER A 289 10.03 -4.48 13.36
CA SER A 289 10.34 -4.82 11.97
C SER A 289 9.16 -4.44 11.07
N LEU A 290 9.43 -4.14 9.80
CA LEU A 290 8.38 -3.92 8.79
C LEU A 290 8.42 -5.03 7.75
N HIS A 291 7.57 -6.04 7.94
CA HIS A 291 7.45 -7.18 7.03
C HIS A 291 6.81 -6.75 5.73
N HIS A 292 7.57 -6.76 4.64
CA HIS A 292 7.14 -6.28 3.33
C HIS A 292 6.86 -7.45 2.38
N TYR A 293 5.59 -7.73 2.14
CA TYR A 293 5.11 -8.76 1.22
C TYR A 293 5.14 -8.25 -0.21
N ALA A 294 6.35 -7.98 -0.69
CA ALA A 294 6.55 -7.05 -1.79
C ALA A 294 6.32 -7.70 -3.17
N THR A 295 6.68 -8.98 -3.32
CA THR A 295 6.42 -9.78 -4.54
C THR A 295 5.07 -10.50 -4.46
N LYS A 296 4.79 -11.22 -3.35
CA LYS A 296 3.61 -12.10 -3.19
C LYS A 296 3.56 -13.18 -4.28
N SER A 297 2.41 -13.81 -4.49
CA SER A 297 2.26 -14.83 -5.53
C SER A 297 2.39 -14.23 -6.93
N ARG A 298 2.71 -15.06 -7.92
CA ARG A 298 2.85 -14.61 -9.31
C ARG A 298 1.57 -13.93 -9.84
N GLU A 299 0.40 -14.48 -9.52
CA GLU A 299 -0.91 -13.88 -9.83
C GLU A 299 -1.05 -12.48 -9.22
N GLU A 300 -0.71 -12.32 -7.94
CA GLU A 300 -0.81 -11.03 -7.25
C GLU A 300 0.18 -10.00 -7.78
N TYR A 301 1.38 -10.44 -8.20
CA TYR A 301 2.36 -9.54 -8.79
C TYR A 301 1.97 -9.06 -10.18
N VAL A 302 1.33 -9.92 -10.98
CA VAL A 302 0.70 -9.49 -12.25
C VAL A 302 -0.35 -8.41 -11.96
N ALA A 303 -1.23 -8.64 -10.98
CA ALA A 303 -2.24 -7.65 -10.59
C ALA A 303 -1.61 -6.35 -10.06
N LYS A 304 -0.47 -6.41 -9.35
CA LYS A 304 0.31 -5.24 -8.91
C LYS A 304 0.83 -4.42 -10.08
N MET A 305 1.41 -5.06 -11.10
CA MET A 305 1.90 -4.37 -12.29
C MET A 305 0.77 -3.75 -13.10
N GLU A 306 -0.36 -4.45 -13.27
CA GLU A 306 -1.54 -3.94 -13.99
C GLU A 306 -2.18 -2.75 -13.27
N ARG A 307 -2.22 -2.79 -11.94
CA ARG A 307 -2.74 -1.71 -11.10
C ARG A 307 -1.88 -0.43 -11.21
N GLY A 308 -0.57 -0.58 -11.35
CA GLY A 308 0.41 0.51 -11.31
C GLY A 308 0.82 0.91 -9.89
N ASN A 309 1.52 2.05 -9.76
CA ASN A 309 1.92 2.59 -8.46
C ASN A 309 1.63 4.10 -8.34
N GLY A 310 1.59 4.60 -7.11
CA GLY A 310 1.31 6.02 -6.83
C GLY A 310 2.51 6.97 -7.00
N MET A 311 3.61 6.49 -7.60
CA MET A 311 4.89 7.21 -7.74
C MET A 311 5.39 7.31 -9.19
N GLY A 312 4.63 6.81 -10.16
CA GLY A 312 5.00 6.86 -11.59
C GLY A 312 6.20 5.97 -11.97
N SER A 313 6.57 5.01 -11.11
CA SER A 313 7.79 4.19 -11.24
C SER A 313 7.50 2.69 -10.99
N PRO A 314 6.60 2.07 -11.78
CA PRO A 314 6.12 0.72 -11.51
C PRO A 314 7.27 -0.30 -11.51
N LYS A 315 7.25 -1.22 -10.55
CA LYS A 315 8.20 -2.33 -10.45
C LYS A 315 7.74 -3.47 -11.35
N GLY A 316 8.50 -3.77 -12.40
CA GLY A 316 8.20 -4.83 -13.36
C GLY A 316 8.84 -6.18 -13.01
N TRP A 317 8.94 -7.07 -13.99
CA TRP A 317 9.59 -8.38 -13.82
C TRP A 317 11.07 -8.28 -13.47
N ASP A 318 11.80 -7.27 -13.95
CA ASP A 318 13.22 -7.10 -13.59
C ASP A 318 13.43 -6.98 -12.07
N TRP A 319 12.52 -6.30 -11.37
CA TRP A 319 12.59 -6.18 -9.91
C TRP A 319 12.12 -7.47 -9.20
N TRP A 320 11.14 -8.17 -9.76
CA TRP A 320 10.77 -9.51 -9.28
C TRP A 320 11.95 -10.46 -9.38
N ASP A 321 12.58 -10.56 -10.55
CA ASP A 321 13.73 -11.44 -10.80
C ASP A 321 14.91 -11.07 -9.90
N TRP A 322 15.13 -9.77 -9.66
CA TRP A 322 16.12 -9.30 -8.68
C TRP A 322 15.82 -9.81 -7.26
N VAL A 323 14.62 -9.59 -6.73
CA VAL A 323 14.25 -9.99 -5.37
C VAL A 323 14.29 -11.51 -5.20
N GLU A 324 13.77 -12.27 -6.17
CA GLU A 324 13.75 -13.73 -6.12
C GLU A 324 15.13 -14.37 -6.30
N ALA A 325 16.11 -13.63 -6.84
CA ALA A 325 17.51 -14.08 -6.95
C ALA A 325 18.32 -13.89 -5.66
N ILE A 326 17.86 -13.07 -4.71
CA ILE A 326 18.55 -12.88 -3.43
C ILE A 326 18.40 -14.16 -2.58
N PRO A 327 19.47 -14.65 -1.92
CA PRO A 327 19.37 -15.75 -0.96
C PRO A 327 18.26 -15.50 0.07
N THR A 328 17.60 -16.56 0.52
CA THR A 328 16.44 -16.44 1.42
C THR A 328 16.57 -17.35 2.63
N ALA A 329 16.06 -16.86 3.76
CA ALA A 329 15.92 -17.59 5.01
C ALA A 329 14.44 -17.78 5.39
N GLU A 330 14.17 -18.75 6.28
CA GLU A 330 12.84 -18.87 6.86
C GLU A 330 12.51 -17.65 7.72
N CYS A 331 11.27 -17.17 7.60
CA CYS A 331 10.78 -15.92 8.15
C CYS A 331 9.31 -16.14 8.55
N LYS A 332 9.13 -16.74 9.73
CA LYS A 332 7.85 -17.29 10.21
C LYS A 332 7.21 -16.46 11.31
N GLU A 333 7.84 -15.37 11.72
CA GLU A 333 7.42 -14.50 12.82
C GLU A 333 5.95 -14.11 12.66
N MET A 334 5.59 -13.57 11.50
CA MET A 334 4.23 -13.16 11.16
C MET A 334 3.25 -14.31 10.97
N ALA A 335 3.73 -15.50 10.58
CA ALA A 335 2.90 -16.68 10.33
C ALA A 335 2.35 -17.31 11.61
N THR A 336 3.02 -17.08 12.74
CA THR A 336 2.58 -17.57 14.06
C THR A 336 1.40 -16.81 14.63
N LEU A 337 1.21 -15.56 14.17
CA LEU A 337 0.12 -14.71 14.60
C LEU A 337 -1.20 -15.22 14.02
N VAL A 338 -2.20 -15.36 14.89
CA VAL A 338 -3.52 -15.83 14.49
C VAL A 338 -4.43 -14.62 14.32
N PRO A 339 -5.20 -14.52 13.22
CA PRO A 339 -6.04 -13.36 12.91
C PRO A 339 -6.88 -12.85 14.08
#